data_AF-A0A3D4JGS3-F1
#
_entry.id   AF-A0A3D4JGS3-F1
#
_cell.length_a   1.000
_cell.length_b   1.000
_cell.length_c   1.000
_cell.angle_alpha   90.00
_cell.angle_beta   90.00
_cell.angle_gamma   90.00
#
_symmetry.space_group_name_H-M   'P 1'
#
loop_
_entity.id
_entity.type
_entity.pdbx_description
1 polymer ?
#
loop_
_entity_poly.entity_id
_entity_poly.type
_entity_poly.pdbx_seq_one_letter_code
_entity_poly.pdbx_strand_id
1 'polypeptide(L)'
;MKKYFCTLLFFITLVQSAYPCSSFVLKNEKTILLGKNFDWTFDKGYIIKNIKNTTKVAYCTHNGTPASWTSKYGSVTFNQNGKEMPYGGMNEKGLVVEMLWLDDTRFNISEDKTYLNELEWIQYQ
;
A
#
# COMPACT_ATOMS: atom_id res chain seq x y z
N MET A 1 35.37 -21.22 24.23
CA MET A 1 34.10 -21.75 23.66
C MET A 1 32.86 -21.13 24.29
N LYS A 2 32.67 -21.18 25.63
CA LYS A 2 31.49 -20.56 26.32
C LYS A 2 31.28 -19.06 26.05
N LYS A 3 32.36 -18.25 25.99
CA LYS A 3 32.27 -16.80 25.71
C LYS A 3 31.69 -16.51 24.32
N TYR A 4 32.19 -17.19 23.29
CA TYR A 4 31.69 -17.06 21.92
C TYR A 4 30.28 -17.63 21.76
N PHE A 5 29.93 -18.67 22.53
CA PHE A 5 28.59 -19.25 22.55
C PHE A 5 27.55 -18.24 23.08
N CYS A 6 27.83 -17.53 24.18
CA CYS A 6 26.94 -16.49 24.70
C CYS A 6 26.83 -15.29 23.74
N THR A 7 27.92 -14.88 23.10
CA THR A 7 27.89 -13.80 22.10
C THR A 7 27.06 -14.20 20.87
N LEU A 8 27.22 -15.42 20.37
CA LEU A 8 26.42 -15.95 19.26
C LEU A 8 24.93 -16.06 19.62
N LEU A 9 24.61 -16.51 20.85
CA LEU A 9 23.23 -16.57 21.35
C LEU A 9 22.57 -15.19 21.38
N PHE A 10 23.33 -14.15 21.76
CA PHE A 10 22.84 -12.77 21.84
C PHE A 10 22.53 -12.17 20.45
N PHE A 11 23.32 -12.52 19.43
CA PHE A 11 23.03 -12.08 18.05
C PHE A 11 21.83 -12.80 17.43
N ILE A 12 21.56 -14.06 17.80
CA ILE A 12 20.40 -14.81 17.30
C ILE A 12 19.08 -14.26 17.90
N THR A 13 19.11 -13.70 19.11
CA THR A 13 17.92 -13.07 19.73
C THR A 13 17.54 -11.71 19.14
N LEU A 14 18.35 -11.14 18.23
CA LEU A 14 18.11 -9.86 17.57
C LEU A 14 17.45 -10.01 16.19
N VAL A 15 17.02 -11.22 15.79
CA VAL A 15 16.28 -11.40 14.54
C VAL A 15 14.87 -10.85 14.73
N GLN A 16 14.70 -9.58 14.37
CA GLN A 16 13.40 -8.94 14.30
C GLN A 16 12.75 -9.32 12.97
N SER A 17 11.51 -9.81 13.01
CA SER A 17 10.72 -10.01 11.79
C SER A 17 10.52 -8.66 11.12
N ALA A 18 10.92 -8.56 9.85
CA ALA A 18 10.68 -7.40 9.01
C ALA A 18 9.66 -7.76 7.92
N TYR A 19 8.93 -6.77 7.44
CA TYR A 19 8.01 -6.87 6.30
C TYR A 19 8.53 -6.04 5.11
N PRO A 20 9.66 -6.43 4.50
CA PRO A 20 10.38 -5.58 3.56
C PRO A 20 9.72 -5.57 2.18
N CYS A 21 8.72 -4.72 2.00
CA CYS A 21 8.23 -4.39 0.66
C CYS A 21 9.30 -3.57 -0.09
N SER A 22 9.56 -3.91 -1.34
CA SER A 22 10.46 -3.18 -2.25
C SER A 22 9.75 -2.91 -3.57
N SER A 23 10.14 -1.83 -4.23
CA SER A 23 9.73 -1.55 -5.61
C SER A 23 10.90 -1.04 -6.45
N PHE A 24 10.80 -1.22 -7.76
CA PHE A 24 11.76 -0.73 -8.72
C PHE A 24 11.08 -0.37 -10.04
N VAL A 25 11.73 0.48 -10.82
CA VAL A 25 11.30 0.83 -12.17
C VAL A 25 12.43 0.51 -13.14
N LEU A 26 12.14 -0.32 -14.14
CA LEU A 26 13.00 -0.53 -15.30
C LEU A 26 12.46 0.28 -16.46
N LYS A 27 13.30 1.08 -17.09
CA LYS A 27 12.90 1.95 -18.19
C LYS A 27 13.90 1.84 -19.34
N ASN A 28 13.38 1.67 -20.55
CA ASN A 28 14.11 1.88 -21.79
C ASN A 28 13.31 2.83 -22.71
N GLU A 29 13.76 3.03 -23.95
CA GLU A 29 13.11 3.95 -24.90
C GLU A 29 11.67 3.56 -25.26
N LYS A 30 11.31 2.27 -25.17
CA LYS A 30 10.02 1.73 -25.64
C LYS A 30 9.09 1.31 -24.51
N THR A 31 9.61 1.10 -23.30
CA THR A 31 8.88 0.43 -22.23
C THR A 31 9.30 0.94 -20.86
N ILE A 32 8.30 1.09 -19.99
CA ILE A 32 8.45 1.31 -18.55
C ILE A 32 7.82 0.11 -17.86
N LEU A 33 8.58 -0.55 -16.99
CA LEU A 33 8.11 -1.66 -16.15
C LEU A 33 8.28 -1.25 -14.70
N LEU A 34 7.22 -1.36 -13.91
CA LEU A 34 7.29 -1.25 -12.46
C LEU A 34 7.15 -2.65 -11.87
N GLY A 35 8.05 -3.00 -10.95
CA GLY A 35 7.99 -4.23 -10.16
C GLY A 35 7.91 -3.91 -8.68
N LYS A 36 7.19 -4.76 -7.94
CA LYS A 36 7.08 -4.72 -6.48
C LYS A 36 6.99 -6.13 -5.92
N ASN A 37 7.57 -6.38 -4.75
CA ASN A 37 7.16 -7.47 -3.87
C ASN A 37 6.29 -6.94 -2.73
N PHE A 38 5.36 -7.78 -2.28
CA PHE A 38 4.49 -7.47 -1.17
C PHE A 38 4.68 -8.53 -0.08
N ASP A 39 5.62 -8.23 0.83
CA ASP A 39 6.01 -9.12 1.91
C ASP A 39 5.16 -8.79 3.13
N TRP A 40 4.08 -9.54 3.31
CA TRP A 40 3.10 -9.33 4.39
C TRP A 40 2.66 -10.64 5.02
N THR A 41 2.00 -10.58 6.17
CA THR A 41 1.61 -11.75 6.97
C THR A 41 0.54 -12.64 6.31
N PHE A 42 -0.12 -12.16 5.26
CA PHE A 42 -1.21 -12.86 4.58
C PHE A 42 -0.84 -13.16 3.13
N ASP A 43 -1.04 -14.40 2.70
CA ASP A 43 -0.56 -14.95 1.41
C ASP A 43 -1.57 -14.84 0.26
N LYS A 44 -2.81 -14.45 0.55
CA LYS A 44 -3.90 -14.36 -0.41
C LYS A 44 -4.35 -12.93 -0.64
N GLY A 45 -4.83 -12.66 -1.84
CA GLY A 45 -5.44 -11.39 -2.22
C GLY A 45 -6.32 -11.54 -3.45
N TYR A 46 -6.93 -10.44 -3.84
CA TYR A 46 -7.87 -10.35 -4.95
C TYR A 46 -7.44 -9.28 -5.94
N ILE A 47 -7.62 -9.57 -7.22
CA ILE A 47 -7.54 -8.56 -8.27
C ILE A 47 -8.94 -8.02 -8.52
N ILE A 48 -9.09 -6.70 -8.41
CA ILE A 48 -10.37 -6.02 -8.60
C ILE A 48 -10.26 -5.05 -9.77
N LYS A 49 -11.20 -5.17 -10.70
CA LYS A 49 -11.45 -4.19 -11.77
C LYS A 49 -12.38 -3.11 -11.25
N ASN A 50 -11.92 -1.86 -11.25
CA ASN A 50 -12.69 -0.68 -10.90
C ASN A 50 -13.13 0.05 -12.17
N ILE A 51 -14.40 0.49 -12.18
CA ILE A 51 -15.00 1.17 -13.32
C ILE A 51 -14.88 2.69 -13.12
N LYS A 52 -14.53 3.42 -14.19
CA LYS A 52 -14.50 4.90 -14.18
C LYS A 52 -15.88 5.51 -13.94
N ASN A 53 -15.90 6.78 -13.61
CA ASN A 53 -17.10 7.56 -13.29
C ASN A 53 -17.93 6.98 -12.14
N THR A 54 -17.28 6.28 -11.21
CA THR A 54 -17.92 5.75 -10.01
C THR A 54 -17.69 6.72 -8.85
N THR A 55 -18.77 7.18 -8.22
CA THR A 55 -18.68 7.97 -6.98
C THR A 55 -18.30 7.06 -5.82
N LYS A 56 -17.32 7.49 -5.04
CA LYS A 56 -16.75 6.81 -3.88
C LYS A 56 -16.71 7.78 -2.71
N VAL A 57 -16.86 7.24 -1.50
CA VAL A 57 -16.76 7.97 -0.24
C VAL A 57 -15.77 7.22 0.63
N ALA A 58 -14.85 7.94 1.25
CA ALA A 58 -13.83 7.39 2.12
C ALA A 58 -14.45 6.65 3.31
N TYR A 59 -13.85 5.53 3.68
CA TYR A 59 -14.29 4.69 4.79
C TYR A 59 -13.97 5.36 6.13
N CYS A 60 -14.97 5.37 7.03
CA CYS A 60 -14.88 6.10 8.28
C CYS A 60 -13.98 5.42 9.31
N THR A 61 -12.72 5.86 9.35
CA THR A 61 -11.69 5.37 10.28
C THR A 61 -11.37 6.36 11.41
N HIS A 62 -11.71 7.64 11.23
CA HIS A 62 -11.38 8.73 12.16
C HIS A 62 -12.51 9.75 12.21
N ASN A 63 -12.53 10.57 13.26
CA ASN A 63 -13.41 11.74 13.33
C ASN A 63 -12.98 12.79 12.28
N GLY A 64 -13.94 13.44 11.64
CA GLY A 64 -13.72 14.41 10.58
C GLY A 64 -14.65 14.18 9.38
N THR A 65 -14.39 14.86 8.27
CA THR A 65 -15.21 14.73 7.05
C THR A 65 -14.59 13.71 6.09
N PRO A 66 -15.28 12.62 5.69
CA PRO A 66 -14.75 11.70 4.69
C PRO A 66 -14.63 12.37 3.33
N ALA A 67 -13.55 12.11 2.60
CA ALA A 67 -13.44 12.52 1.21
C ALA A 67 -14.50 11.82 0.35
N SER A 68 -15.04 12.54 -0.63
CA SER A 68 -15.88 11.98 -1.68
C SER A 68 -15.30 12.36 -3.03
N TRP A 69 -15.24 11.40 -3.96
CA TRP A 69 -14.71 11.61 -5.30
C TRP A 69 -15.45 10.78 -6.33
N THR A 70 -15.37 11.21 -7.58
CA THR A 70 -15.83 10.41 -8.72
C THR A 70 -14.62 10.00 -9.51
N SER A 71 -14.37 8.69 -9.61
CA SER A 71 -13.18 8.16 -10.26
C SER A 71 -13.07 8.65 -11.71
N LYS A 72 -11.97 9.24 -12.13
CA LYS A 72 -11.81 9.70 -13.52
C LYS A 72 -11.47 8.57 -14.50
N TYR A 73 -10.75 7.56 -14.00
CA TYR A 73 -10.22 6.46 -14.81
C TYR A 73 -10.60 5.10 -14.23
N GLY A 74 -10.71 4.10 -15.11
CA GLY A 74 -10.84 2.71 -14.70
C GLY A 74 -9.48 2.20 -14.21
N SER A 75 -9.48 1.25 -13.28
CA SER A 75 -8.25 0.68 -12.74
C SER A 75 -8.34 -0.81 -12.44
N VAL A 76 -7.18 -1.46 -12.35
CA VAL A 76 -7.03 -2.81 -11.83
C VAL A 76 -6.15 -2.73 -10.60
N THR A 77 -6.59 -3.32 -9.49
CA THR A 77 -5.95 -3.19 -8.18
C THR A 77 -5.77 -4.54 -7.50
N PHE A 78 -4.71 -4.68 -6.71
CA PHE A 78 -4.50 -5.81 -5.81
C PHE A 78 -4.96 -5.43 -4.39
N ASN A 79 -5.78 -6.28 -3.77
CA ASN A 79 -6.44 -6.01 -2.50
C ASN A 79 -6.34 -7.23 -1.57
N GLN A 80 -6.17 -7.01 -0.27
CA GLN A 80 -6.35 -8.08 0.74
C GLN A 80 -7.50 -7.75 1.71
N ASN A 81 -7.73 -6.47 1.99
CA ASN A 81 -8.68 -6.03 3.02
C ASN A 81 -10.13 -5.86 2.50
N GLY A 82 -10.36 -6.10 1.21
CA GLY A 82 -11.68 -6.05 0.59
C GLY A 82 -11.77 -5.11 -0.61
N LYS A 83 -13.00 -4.89 -1.07
CA LYS A 83 -13.28 -3.93 -2.15
C LYS A 83 -12.99 -2.51 -1.65
N GLU A 84 -12.44 -1.67 -2.54
CA GLU A 84 -12.06 -0.27 -2.25
C GLU A 84 -10.81 -0.09 -1.37
N MET A 85 -10.14 -1.18 -0.95
CA MET A 85 -8.99 -1.15 -0.02
C MET A 85 -7.74 -1.82 -0.60
N PRO A 86 -7.10 -1.22 -1.63
CA PRO A 86 -5.99 -1.83 -2.36
C PRO A 86 -4.66 -1.60 -1.66
N TYR A 87 -3.69 -2.46 -1.98
CA TYR A 87 -2.27 -2.27 -1.64
C TYR A 87 -1.46 -1.74 -2.84
N GLY A 88 -2.10 -1.64 -4.01
CA GLY A 88 -1.51 -1.13 -5.23
C GLY A 88 -2.39 -1.38 -6.46
N GLY A 89 -1.99 -0.82 -7.60
CA GLY A 89 -2.68 -1.01 -8.87
C GLY A 89 -2.28 -0.06 -9.97
N MET A 90 -2.91 -0.22 -11.13
CA MET A 90 -2.68 0.57 -12.33
C MET A 90 -4.00 1.02 -12.96
N ASN A 91 -4.07 2.28 -13.40
CA ASN A 91 -5.22 2.80 -14.13
C ASN A 91 -5.09 2.61 -15.66
N GLU A 92 -6.18 2.88 -16.39
CA GLU A 92 -6.22 2.76 -17.86
C GLU A 92 -5.31 3.77 -18.61
N LYS A 93 -4.68 4.71 -17.89
CA LYS A 93 -3.68 5.66 -18.43
C LYS A 93 -2.24 5.26 -18.10
N GLY A 94 -2.03 4.09 -17.48
CA GLY A 94 -0.71 3.58 -17.13
C GLY A 94 -0.11 4.20 -15.88
N LEU A 95 -0.87 4.98 -15.09
CA LEU A 95 -0.42 5.41 -13.77
C LEU A 95 -0.48 4.21 -12.83
N VAL A 96 0.66 3.86 -12.26
CA VAL A 96 0.82 2.81 -11.26
C VAL A 96 1.05 3.47 -9.90
N VAL A 97 0.32 3.02 -8.88
CA VAL A 97 0.51 3.45 -7.49
C VAL A 97 0.68 2.19 -6.65
N GLU A 98 1.75 2.14 -5.87
CA GLU A 98 2.12 0.99 -5.07
C GLU A 98 2.48 1.43 -3.65
N MET A 99 1.83 0.83 -2.65
CA MET A 99 2.15 1.09 -1.26
C MET A 99 3.33 0.22 -0.82
N LEU A 100 4.33 0.85 -0.20
CA LEU A 100 5.39 0.21 0.58
C LEU A 100 5.19 0.53 2.06
N TRP A 101 5.59 -0.39 2.93
CA TRP A 101 5.41 -0.24 4.36
C TRP A 101 6.49 0.64 4.99
N LEU A 102 6.08 1.56 5.89
CA LEU A 102 6.99 2.39 6.67
C LEU A 102 6.38 2.67 8.06
N ASP A 103 6.84 1.92 9.08
CA ASP A 103 6.35 1.99 10.47
C ASP A 103 6.49 3.38 11.11
N ASP A 104 7.49 4.15 10.67
CA ASP A 104 7.77 5.48 11.20
C ASP A 104 6.84 6.57 10.66
N THR A 105 5.91 6.22 9.76
CA THR A 105 4.93 7.18 9.23
C THR A 105 4.07 7.76 10.34
N ARG A 106 3.91 9.08 10.35
CA ARG A 106 3.00 9.81 11.26
C ARG A 106 2.08 10.68 10.42
N PHE A 107 0.79 10.37 10.47
CA PHE A 107 -0.22 11.14 9.74
C PHE A 107 -0.67 12.35 10.56
N ASN A 108 -0.91 13.47 9.88
CA ASN A 108 -1.42 14.70 10.49
C ASN A 108 -2.96 14.68 10.55
N ILE A 109 -3.49 13.73 11.32
CA ILE A 109 -4.93 13.47 11.49
C ILE A 109 -5.55 14.61 12.30
N SER A 110 -6.64 15.18 11.80
CA SER A 110 -7.36 16.27 12.45
C SER A 110 -8.81 16.32 11.99
N GLU A 111 -9.73 16.67 12.89
CA GLU A 111 -11.18 16.67 12.63
C GLU A 111 -11.62 17.80 11.69
N ASP A 112 -10.81 18.86 11.58
CA ASP A 112 -11.02 20.00 10.67
C ASP A 112 -10.65 19.69 9.20
N LYS A 113 -10.08 18.51 8.93
CA LYS A 113 -9.65 18.10 7.60
C LYS A 113 -10.58 17.07 7.01
N THR A 114 -10.68 17.13 5.69
CA THR A 114 -11.19 16.00 4.92
C THR A 114 -10.19 14.86 5.00
N TYR A 115 -10.61 13.67 5.40
CA TYR A 115 -9.73 12.52 5.52
C TYR A 115 -9.98 11.47 4.44
N LEU A 116 -8.95 10.67 4.21
CA LEU A 116 -8.89 9.51 3.33
C LEU A 116 -7.91 8.53 3.96
N ASN A 117 -8.22 7.23 4.00
CA ASN A 117 -7.26 6.27 4.51
C ASN A 117 -6.16 5.96 3.48
N GLU A 118 -5.05 5.38 3.95
CA GLU A 118 -3.86 5.11 3.15
C GLU A 118 -4.10 4.18 1.96
N LEU A 119 -5.03 3.22 2.09
CA LEU A 119 -5.39 2.29 1.01
C LEU A 119 -6.27 3.00 -0.03
N GLU A 120 -7.21 3.81 0.41
CA GLU A 120 -8.08 4.59 -0.48
C GLU A 120 -7.31 5.69 -1.22
N TRP A 121 -6.21 6.19 -0.64
CA TRP A 121 -5.32 7.16 -1.29
C TRP A 121 -4.77 6.65 -2.63
N ILE A 122 -4.55 5.34 -2.75
CA ILE A 122 -4.11 4.69 -3.99
C ILE A 122 -5.16 4.82 -5.10
N GLN A 123 -6.45 4.89 -4.76
CA GLN A 123 -7.56 5.00 -5.72
C GLN A 123 -8.10 6.41 -5.93
N TYR A 124 -7.60 7.39 -5.19
CA TYR A 124 -8.09 8.76 -5.24
C TYR A 124 -7.58 9.48 -6.50
N GLN A 125 -8.31 9.35 -7.60
CA GLN A 125 -7.96 9.85 -8.94
C GLN A 125 -9.17 10.08 -9.85
#